data_AF-A0A3M7MJ38-F1
#
_entry.id   AF-A0A3M7MJ38-F1
#
_cell.length_a   1.000
_cell.length_b   1.000
_cell.length_c   1.000
_cell.angle_alpha   90.00
_cell.angle_beta   90.00
_cell.angle_gamma   90.00
#
_symmetry.space_group_name_H-M   'P 1'
#
loop_
_entity.id
_entity.type
_entity.pdbx_description
1 polymer ?
#
loop_
_entity_poly.entity_id
_entity_poly.type
_entity_poly.pdbx_seq_one_letter_code
_entity_poly.pdbx_strand_id
1 'polypeptide(L)'
;MQGSGWGKHAKEIAVSPLPKPSPTTKNTTIEYRACAFPYTMVPKPQGSAVQSATHRPLPPLPKLRIRRPNKPEANPCLGVMSSVLGCWASSGYSVQGCALLEQKLRQCMDAPRNPNQKKNNINYHLSRMYPKIVGPHKRD
;
A
#
# COMPACT_ATOMS: atom_id res chain seq x y z
N MET A 1 5.32 9.66 -51.44
CA MET A 1 5.34 8.19 -51.55
C MET A 1 6.59 7.69 -50.85
N GLN A 2 6.43 6.73 -49.90
CA GLN A 2 7.45 5.90 -49.21
C GLN A 2 8.65 6.61 -48.54
N GLY A 3 9.20 6.20 -47.39
CA GLY A 3 9.00 5.04 -46.54
C GLY A 3 9.97 5.06 -45.33
N SER A 4 9.56 4.37 -44.27
CA SER A 4 10.34 3.41 -43.45
C SER A 4 11.76 3.75 -42.97
N GLY A 5 11.94 3.82 -41.64
CA GLY A 5 13.27 3.81 -41.02
C GLY A 5 13.29 3.76 -39.49
N TRP A 6 12.61 2.79 -38.86
CA TRP A 6 12.80 2.53 -37.42
C TRP A 6 14.06 1.67 -37.25
N GLY A 7 15.17 2.37 -36.99
CA GLY A 7 16.50 1.83 -36.72
C GLY A 7 16.55 1.06 -35.41
N LYS A 8 16.78 -0.23 -35.57
CA LYS A 8 17.05 -1.29 -34.60
C LYS A 8 18.06 -0.87 -33.52
N HIS A 9 17.64 -0.84 -32.26
CA HIS A 9 18.50 -1.09 -31.09
C HIS A 9 17.71 -1.85 -30.03
N ALA A 10 17.30 -3.09 -30.37
CA ALA A 10 16.93 -4.07 -29.36
C ALA A 10 18.24 -4.63 -28.79
N LYS A 11 18.70 -4.07 -27.68
CA LYS A 11 19.78 -4.66 -26.90
C LYS A 11 19.19 -5.86 -26.16
N GLU A 12 19.54 -7.02 -26.66
CA GLU A 12 19.23 -8.35 -26.15
C GLU A 12 19.62 -8.45 -24.67
N ILE A 13 18.63 -8.42 -23.78
CA ILE A 13 18.82 -8.80 -22.38
C ILE A 13 18.73 -10.31 -22.37
N ALA A 14 19.88 -10.97 -22.24
CA ALA A 14 19.97 -12.41 -22.07
C ALA A 14 19.17 -12.84 -20.83
N VAL A 15 17.99 -13.43 -21.07
CA VAL A 15 17.25 -14.16 -20.05
C VAL A 15 17.87 -15.55 -20.00
N SER A 16 18.63 -15.83 -18.94
CA SER A 16 19.11 -17.17 -18.62
C SER A 16 17.93 -18.17 -18.63
N PRO A 17 18.05 -19.35 -19.25
CA PRO A 17 16.98 -20.33 -19.24
C PRO A 17 16.77 -20.89 -17.83
N LEU A 18 15.59 -20.67 -17.25
CA LEU A 18 15.13 -21.43 -16.09
C LEU A 18 14.84 -22.90 -16.50
N PRO A 19 15.06 -23.87 -15.60
CA PRO A 19 14.98 -25.29 -15.91
C PRO A 19 13.55 -25.73 -16.26
N LYS A 20 13.45 -26.58 -17.28
CA LYS A 20 12.19 -27.14 -17.79
C LYS A 20 11.55 -28.08 -16.74
N PRO A 21 10.22 -28.05 -16.54
CA PRO A 21 9.53 -29.10 -15.80
C PRO A 21 9.34 -30.34 -16.69
N SER A 22 9.91 -31.47 -16.25
CA SER A 22 9.70 -32.79 -16.85
C SER A 22 8.29 -33.32 -16.55
N PRO A 23 7.57 -33.92 -17.51
CA PRO A 23 6.31 -34.60 -17.25
C PRO A 23 6.56 -36.10 -17.02
N THR A 24 6.35 -36.58 -15.79
CA THR A 24 6.17 -38.02 -15.55
C THR A 24 5.00 -38.24 -14.62
N THR A 25 3.85 -38.52 -15.23
CA THR A 25 2.70 -39.16 -14.60
C THR A 25 3.11 -40.56 -14.14
N LYS A 26 3.21 -40.79 -12.83
CA LYS A 26 3.09 -42.11 -12.21
C LYS A 26 2.33 -41.98 -10.88
N ASN A 27 1.12 -42.49 -10.91
CA ASN A 27 0.34 -42.99 -9.77
C ASN A 27 1.16 -43.36 -8.53
N THR A 28 0.96 -42.69 -7.39
CA THR A 28 1.19 -43.24 -6.05
C THR A 28 0.54 -42.28 -5.04
N THR A 29 -0.39 -42.83 -4.27
CA THR A 29 -0.84 -42.46 -2.92
C THR A 29 -0.83 -40.99 -2.51
N ILE A 30 -2.01 -40.53 -2.09
CA ILE A 30 -2.23 -39.32 -1.30
C ILE A 30 -1.44 -39.45 0.02
N GLU A 31 -0.16 -39.12 0.00
CA GLU A 31 0.58 -38.70 1.18
C GLU A 31 0.30 -37.21 1.34
N TYR A 32 -0.63 -36.89 2.24
CA TYR A 32 -0.76 -35.59 2.89
C TYR A 32 0.56 -35.30 3.62
N ARG A 33 1.61 -34.98 2.86
CA ARG A 33 2.84 -34.47 3.42
C ARG A 33 2.50 -33.07 3.89
N ALA A 34 1.99 -33.00 5.12
CA ALA A 34 1.83 -31.78 5.87
C ALA A 34 3.16 -31.07 5.77
N CYS A 35 3.19 -29.98 5.00
CA CYS A 35 4.26 -29.03 5.12
C CYS A 35 4.19 -28.56 6.56
N ALA A 36 5.03 -29.15 7.41
CA ALA A 36 5.43 -28.61 8.68
C ALA A 36 6.23 -27.33 8.36
N PHE A 37 5.51 -26.30 7.91
CA PHE A 37 5.95 -24.95 8.12
C PHE A 37 5.86 -24.75 9.64
N PRO A 38 6.96 -24.48 10.36
CA PRO A 38 6.82 -23.78 11.61
C PRO A 38 6.13 -22.48 11.25
N TYR A 39 4.83 -22.39 11.52
CA TYR A 39 4.07 -21.15 11.52
C TYR A 39 4.71 -20.26 12.60
N THR A 40 5.82 -19.61 12.28
CA THR A 40 6.18 -18.37 12.96
C THR A 40 5.12 -17.39 12.55
N MET A 41 4.10 -17.31 13.39
CA MET A 41 3.04 -16.33 13.34
C MET A 41 3.64 -14.99 12.97
N VAL A 42 3.29 -14.46 11.80
CA VAL A 42 3.46 -13.03 11.55
C VAL A 42 2.71 -12.35 12.68
N PRO A 43 3.38 -11.59 13.56
CA PRO A 43 2.66 -10.86 14.58
C PRO A 43 1.74 -9.91 13.82
N LYS A 44 0.42 -10.14 13.96
CA LYS A 44 -0.60 -9.14 13.67
C LYS A 44 -0.04 -7.84 14.22
N PRO A 45 0.06 -6.74 13.43
CA PRO A 45 0.44 -5.47 14.02
C PRO A 45 -0.54 -5.27 15.16
N GLN A 46 -0.02 -5.33 16.38
CA GLN A 46 -0.78 -5.04 17.58
C GLN A 46 -1.32 -3.66 17.27
N GLY A 47 -2.63 -3.59 16.99
CA GLY A 47 -3.31 -2.34 16.80
C GLY A 47 -2.93 -1.57 18.03
N SER A 48 -2.08 -0.54 17.84
CA SER A 48 -1.67 0.38 18.87
C SER A 48 -2.93 0.65 19.64
N ALA A 49 -3.00 0.16 20.87
CA ALA A 49 -4.21 0.27 21.66
C ALA A 49 -4.53 1.74 21.67
N VAL A 50 -5.53 2.12 20.87
CA VAL A 50 -6.10 3.45 20.91
C VAL A 50 -6.87 3.37 22.21
N GLN A 51 -6.15 3.60 23.31
CA GLN A 51 -6.75 3.99 24.55
C GLN A 51 -7.53 5.24 24.16
N SER A 52 -8.82 5.05 23.88
CA SER A 52 -9.77 6.14 23.82
C SER A 52 -9.60 6.83 25.15
N ALA A 53 -8.86 7.93 25.13
CA ALA A 53 -8.60 8.74 26.30
C ALA A 53 -9.96 9.30 26.71
N THR A 54 -10.65 8.57 27.57
CA THR A 54 -11.85 9.02 28.25
C THR A 54 -11.40 10.14 29.17
N HIS A 55 -11.52 11.35 28.63
CA HIS A 55 -11.53 12.64 29.29
C HIS A 55 -10.50 12.84 30.43
N ARG A 56 -9.21 12.61 30.15
CA ARG A 56 -8.15 13.19 30.98
C ARG A 56 -7.95 14.65 30.57
N PRO A 57 -8.13 15.62 31.47
CA PRO A 57 -7.85 17.02 31.16
C PRO A 57 -6.38 17.16 30.75
N LEU A 58 -6.15 17.84 29.63
CA LEU A 58 -4.79 18.06 29.15
C LEU A 58 -4.06 18.99 30.13
N PRO A 59 -2.75 18.77 30.39
CA PRO A 59 -1.92 19.78 31.06
C PRO A 59 -1.97 21.10 30.28
N PRO A 60 -1.72 22.26 30.92
CA PRO A 60 -1.84 23.54 30.25
C PRO A 60 -0.86 23.63 29.08
N LEU A 61 -1.42 23.68 27.85
CA LEU A 61 -0.64 23.88 26.62
C LEU A 61 -0.67 25.35 26.19
N PRO A 62 0.40 25.84 25.54
CA PRO A 62 0.40 27.17 24.95
C PRO A 62 -0.56 27.28 23.75
N LYS A 63 -0.76 26.19 22.99
CA LYS A 63 -1.69 26.14 21.84
C LYS A 63 -2.11 24.71 21.51
N LEU A 64 -3.41 24.46 21.47
CA LEU A 64 -3.97 23.18 21.01
C LEU A 64 -3.99 23.13 19.47
N ARG A 65 -3.18 22.25 18.89
CA ARG A 65 -3.12 22.02 17.44
C ARG A 65 -2.85 20.57 17.10
N ILE A 66 -3.50 20.11 16.04
CA ILE A 66 -3.24 18.83 15.42
C ILE A 66 -2.13 19.02 14.39
N ARG A 67 -1.04 18.25 14.53
CA ARG A 67 0.18 18.40 13.71
C ARG A 67 0.00 17.96 12.26
N ARG A 68 -0.80 16.91 12.02
CA ARG A 68 -1.16 16.42 10.68
C ARG A 68 -2.70 16.34 10.58
N PRO A 69 -3.37 17.45 10.23
CA PRO A 69 -4.84 17.52 10.22
C PRO A 69 -5.47 16.79 9.02
N ASN A 70 -4.70 16.60 7.94
CA ASN A 70 -5.12 15.84 6.78
C ASN A 70 -4.51 14.44 6.84
N LYS A 71 -5.28 13.43 6.44
CA LYS A 71 -4.75 12.08 6.21
C LYS A 71 -3.85 12.13 4.97
N PRO A 72 -2.67 11.50 4.98
CA PRO A 72 -1.89 11.38 3.77
C PRO A 72 -2.71 10.53 2.77
N GLU A 73 -2.97 11.04 1.57
CA GLU A 73 -3.55 10.20 0.54
C GLU A 73 -2.51 9.15 0.11
N ALA A 74 -2.87 7.88 0.25
CA ALA A 74 -2.07 6.81 -0.31
C ALA A 74 -2.24 6.82 -1.82
N ASN A 75 -1.15 6.62 -2.57
CA ASN A 75 -1.22 6.54 -4.02
C ASN A 75 -2.11 5.34 -4.43
N PRO A 76 -3.18 5.54 -5.23
CA PRO A 76 -4.14 4.47 -5.54
C PRO A 76 -3.51 3.33 -6.35
N CYS A 77 -2.42 3.59 -7.07
CA CYS A 77 -1.74 2.61 -7.89
C CYS A 77 -0.85 1.65 -7.09
N LEU A 78 -0.50 1.99 -5.83
CA LEU A 78 0.33 1.11 -5.00
C LEU A 78 -0.41 -0.18 -4.63
N GLY A 79 -1.72 -0.11 -4.41
CA GLY A 79 -2.54 -1.31 -4.19
C GLY A 79 -2.51 -2.23 -5.41
N VAL A 80 -2.73 -1.68 -6.60
CA VAL A 80 -2.71 -2.46 -7.85
C VAL A 80 -1.32 -3.02 -8.16
N MET A 81 -0.26 -2.25 -7.93
CA MET A 81 1.12 -2.73 -8.05
C MET A 81 1.38 -3.93 -7.12
N SER A 82 0.95 -3.86 -5.86
CA SER A 82 1.13 -4.97 -4.93
C SER A 82 0.39 -6.24 -5.38
N SER A 83 -0.80 -6.08 -5.99
CA SER A 83 -1.55 -7.20 -6.54
C SER A 83 -0.88 -7.82 -7.78
N VAL A 84 -0.28 -7.01 -8.67
CA VAL A 84 0.50 -7.52 -9.81
C VAL A 84 1.70 -8.33 -9.33
N LEU A 85 2.45 -7.82 -8.35
CA LEU A 85 3.59 -8.52 -7.75
C LEU A 85 3.16 -9.84 -7.08
N GLY A 86 2.02 -9.85 -6.38
CA GLY A 86 1.46 -11.07 -5.81
C GLY A 86 1.04 -12.10 -6.86
N CYS A 87 0.52 -11.65 -8.00
CA CYS A 87 0.15 -12.52 -9.12
C CYS A 87 1.37 -13.18 -9.75
N TRP A 88 2.44 -12.42 -9.98
CA TRP A 88 3.72 -12.97 -10.48
C TRP A 88 4.37 -13.93 -9.49
N ALA A 89 4.27 -13.66 -8.18
CA ALA A 89 4.76 -14.55 -7.14
C ALA A 89 4.01 -15.89 -7.11
N SER A 90 2.71 -15.88 -7.39
CA SER A 90 1.85 -17.08 -7.29
C SER A 90 1.83 -17.91 -8.57
N SER A 91 1.85 -17.25 -9.73
CA SER A 91 1.55 -17.90 -11.02
C SER A 91 2.71 -17.86 -12.02
N GLY A 92 3.80 -17.16 -11.70
CA GLY A 92 4.91 -16.91 -12.60
C GLY A 92 4.80 -15.58 -13.34
N TYR A 93 5.92 -15.13 -13.90
CA TYR A 93 6.02 -13.86 -14.60
C TYR A 93 5.14 -13.85 -15.86
N SER A 94 4.32 -12.81 -16.03
CA SER A 94 3.55 -12.53 -17.26
C SER A 94 2.62 -13.66 -17.74
N VAL A 95 2.03 -14.42 -16.82
CA VAL A 95 0.98 -15.38 -17.19
C VAL A 95 -0.33 -14.67 -17.55
N GLN A 96 -1.13 -15.26 -18.44
CA GLN A 96 -2.43 -14.73 -18.88
C GLN A 96 -3.39 -14.41 -17.70
N GLY A 97 -3.21 -15.07 -16.55
CA GLY A 97 -3.97 -14.79 -15.32
C GLY A 97 -3.71 -13.40 -14.70
N CYS A 98 -2.59 -12.75 -15.00
CA CYS A 98 -2.24 -11.43 -14.45
C CYS A 98 -2.58 -10.25 -15.38
N ALA A 99 -3.04 -10.51 -16.61
CA ALA A 99 -3.27 -9.48 -17.63
C ALA A 99 -4.27 -8.39 -17.19
N LEU A 100 -5.31 -8.77 -16.44
CA LEU A 100 -6.29 -7.82 -15.92
C LEU A 100 -5.67 -6.84 -14.90
N LEU A 101 -4.79 -7.34 -14.04
CA LEU A 101 -4.11 -6.53 -13.02
C LEU A 101 -3.12 -5.56 -13.65
N GLU A 102 -2.41 -6.01 -14.70
CA GLU A 102 -1.51 -5.16 -15.48
C GLU A 102 -2.28 -4.05 -16.21
N GLN A 103 -3.44 -4.36 -16.78
CA GLN A 103 -4.29 -3.35 -17.42
C GLN A 103 -4.81 -2.32 -16.40
N LYS A 104 -5.19 -2.76 -15.19
CA LYS A 104 -5.60 -1.86 -14.11
C LYS A 104 -4.46 -0.98 -13.63
N LEU A 105 -3.23 -1.50 -13.60
CA LEU A 105 -2.05 -0.72 -13.26
C LEU A 105 -1.81 0.39 -14.30
N ARG A 106 -1.92 0.05 -15.59
CA ARG A 106 -1.79 1.01 -16.69
C ARG A 106 -2.82 2.12 -16.59
N GLN A 107 -4.10 1.76 -16.43
CA GLN A 107 -5.19 2.72 -16.23
C GLN A 107 -4.94 3.65 -15.04
N CYS A 108 -4.37 3.13 -13.95
CA CYS A 108 -4.08 3.93 -12.77
C CYS A 108 -2.93 4.92 -12.99
N MET A 109 -1.87 4.51 -13.70
CA MET A 109 -0.71 5.36 -13.97
C MET A 109 -0.99 6.40 -15.06
N ASP A 110 -1.87 6.08 -16.01
CA ASP A 110 -2.31 7.00 -17.07
C ASP A 110 -3.30 8.06 -16.54
N ALA A 111 -3.97 7.80 -15.42
CA ALA A 111 -4.91 8.74 -14.82
C ALA A 111 -4.19 9.94 -14.15
N PRO A 112 -4.66 11.18 -14.36
CA PRO A 112 -4.07 12.34 -13.71
C PRO A 112 -4.30 12.30 -12.19
N ARG A 113 -3.27 12.64 -11.42
CA ARG A 113 -3.36 12.76 -9.96
C ARG A 113 -4.31 13.91 -9.59
N ASN A 114 -5.24 13.67 -8.67
CA ASN A 114 -6.11 14.72 -8.15
C ASN A 114 -5.29 15.76 -7.36
N PRO A 115 -5.20 17.02 -7.81
CA PRO A 115 -4.36 18.04 -7.18
C PRO A 115 -5.00 18.68 -5.93
N ASN A 116 -6.29 18.46 -5.69
CA ASN A 116 -7.06 19.25 -4.73
C ASN A 116 -7.69 18.40 -3.63
N GLN A 117 -6.85 17.97 -2.69
CA GLN A 117 -7.31 17.55 -1.37
C GLN A 117 -7.67 18.80 -0.55
N LYS A 118 -8.96 18.98 -0.25
CA LYS A 118 -9.43 20.10 0.58
C LYS A 118 -8.73 20.06 1.94
N LYS A 119 -8.08 21.17 2.31
CA LYS A 119 -7.39 21.29 3.61
C LYS A 119 -8.42 21.31 4.75
N ASN A 120 -8.15 20.53 5.80
CA ASN A 120 -8.98 20.51 7.00
C ASN A 120 -8.69 21.75 7.88
N ASN A 121 -9.74 22.52 8.18
CA ASN A 121 -9.68 23.74 9.01
C ASN A 121 -9.82 23.47 10.52
N ILE A 122 -9.62 22.23 10.99
CA ILE A 122 -9.75 21.88 12.40
C ILE A 122 -8.89 22.76 13.33
N ASN A 123 -7.66 23.07 12.93
CA ASN A 123 -6.76 23.92 13.72
C ASN A 123 -7.26 25.37 13.88
N TYR A 124 -8.08 25.86 12.94
CA TYR A 124 -8.71 27.17 13.04
C TYR A 124 -9.76 27.16 14.17
N HIS A 125 -10.67 26.19 14.15
CA HIS A 125 -11.70 26.06 15.18
C HIS A 125 -11.12 25.73 16.56
N LEU A 126 -10.13 24.84 16.63
CA LEU A 126 -9.47 24.49 17.90
C LEU A 126 -8.84 25.70 18.57
N SER A 127 -8.19 26.58 17.82
CA SER A 127 -7.57 27.78 18.39
C SER A 127 -8.58 28.76 19.00
N ARG A 128 -9.79 28.83 18.44
CA ARG A 128 -10.86 29.73 18.89
C ARG A 128 -11.64 29.14 20.07
N MET A 129 -11.74 27.82 20.15
CA MET A 129 -12.42 27.12 21.25
C MET A 129 -11.49 26.81 22.43
N TYR A 130 -10.18 26.76 22.23
CA TYR A 130 -9.20 26.47 23.28
C TYR A 130 -9.39 27.26 24.59
N PRO A 131 -9.59 28.60 24.59
CA PRO A 131 -9.78 29.35 25.83
C PRO A 131 -11.09 29.02 26.57
N LYS A 132 -12.06 28.39 25.90
CA LYS A 132 -13.36 27.98 26.48
C LYS A 132 -13.35 26.55 27.01
N ILE A 133 -12.40 25.73 26.57
CA ILE A 133 -12.30 24.30 26.89
C ILE A 133 -11.18 24.05 27.92
N VAL A 134 -10.20 24.96 28.03
CA VAL A 134 -9.16 24.87 29.04
C VAL A 134 -9.75 25.11 30.43
N GLY A 135 -9.49 24.17 31.36
CA GLY A 135 -9.89 24.29 32.75
C GLY A 135 -9.14 25.40 33.49
N PRO A 136 -9.50 25.68 34.76
CA PRO A 136 -8.85 26.71 35.57
C PRO A 136 -7.34 26.47 35.63
N HIS A 137 -6.58 27.40 35.06
CA HIS A 137 -5.13 27.39 35.04
C HIS A 137 -4.61 28.44 36.01
N LYS A 138 -3.62 28.10 36.84
CA LYS A 138 -2.89 29.09 37.63
C LYS A 138 -2.10 29.98 36.67
N ARG A 139 -2.48 31.26 36.57
CA ARG A 139 -1.60 32.28 36.01
C ARG A 139 -0.44 32.44 36.98
N ASP A 140 0.77 32.09 36.54
CA ASP A 140 2.00 32.57 37.19
C ASP A 140 2.10 34.09 37.06
#